data_AF-A0A0L0MXH1-F1
#
_entry.id   AF-A0A0L0MXH1-F1
#
_cell.length_a   1.000
_cell.length_b   1.000
_cell.length_c   1.000
_cell.angle_alpha   90.00
_cell.angle_beta   90.00
_cell.angle_gamma   90.00
#
_symmetry.space_group_name_H-M   'P 1'
#
loop_
_entity.id
_entity.type
_entity.pdbx_description
1 polymer ?
#
loop_
_entity_poly.entity_id
_entity_poly.type
_entity_poly.pdbx_seq_one_letter_code
_entity_poly.pdbx_strand_id
1 'polypeptide(L)'
;MSSQDKTASCGGRGTLEALREWEICVPTDLLERAETLLKSQEYASLYTTIPPPLPQPASLIHTYTHFQCVGLRAYFVLVPSDDIHIDCRPSIFQRSFNGLPYPRLIILIQSFLDAGDLLSLCDVVDGSNVSEEWGSENLDLEGDVDLEWIKRKNEAIKQSRMGKYAKGAPAGMIHVKCSERRALWESIVRTKGARRGWTQPEEIFSTRFRLHGSPDPWLEHRQCS
;
A
#
# COMPACT_ATOMS: atom_id res chain seq x y z
N MET A 1 -21.13 -37.64 5.58
CA MET A 1 -21.52 -36.88 4.38
C MET A 1 -20.84 -35.51 4.50
N SER A 2 -19.78 -35.32 3.71
CA SER A 2 -18.88 -34.17 3.76
C SER A 2 -19.45 -33.04 2.91
N SER A 3 -19.52 -31.82 3.45
CA SER A 3 -19.85 -30.61 2.70
C SER A 3 -18.62 -29.72 2.64
N GLN A 4 -18.24 -29.37 1.42
CA GLN A 4 -16.97 -28.75 1.06
C GLN A 4 -16.99 -27.24 1.35
N ASP A 5 -16.06 -26.79 2.18
CA ASP A 5 -15.65 -25.39 2.27
C ASP A 5 -14.96 -24.97 0.97
N LYS A 6 -15.51 -23.96 0.30
CA LYS A 6 -14.91 -23.32 -0.87
C LYS A 6 -14.02 -22.17 -0.40
N THR A 7 -12.80 -22.49 0.03
CA THR A 7 -11.71 -21.50 0.09
C THR A 7 -11.23 -21.20 -1.34
N ALA A 8 -11.44 -19.97 -1.80
CA ALA A 8 -10.88 -19.48 -3.06
C ALA A 8 -9.37 -19.23 -2.89
N SER A 9 -8.59 -20.23 -3.25
CA SER A 9 -7.15 -20.12 -3.51
C SER A 9 -6.95 -19.65 -4.95
N CYS A 10 -6.36 -18.48 -5.16
CA CYS A 10 -5.88 -18.04 -6.47
C CYS A 10 -4.34 -18.13 -6.46
N GLY A 11 -3.83 -19.24 -7.01
CA GLY A 11 -2.42 -19.40 -7.33
C GLY A 11 -2.15 -19.32 -8.83
N GLY A 12 -0.97 -18.83 -9.21
CA GLY A 12 -0.37 -19.20 -10.50
C GLY A 12 0.69 -18.26 -11.09
N ARG A 13 1.93 -18.29 -10.60
CA ARG A 13 3.13 -18.85 -11.31
C ARG A 13 4.42 -18.45 -10.57
N GLY A 14 5.31 -19.43 -10.41
CA GLY A 14 6.47 -19.38 -9.52
C GLY A 14 7.51 -18.32 -9.88
N THR A 15 7.87 -17.52 -8.87
CA THR A 15 9.22 -17.01 -8.60
C THR A 15 9.16 -16.44 -7.19
N LEU A 16 9.50 -17.28 -6.19
CA LEU A 16 9.30 -17.05 -4.76
C LEU A 16 7.80 -16.86 -4.43
N GLU A 17 7.28 -17.54 -3.41
CA GLU A 17 6.07 -17.02 -2.77
C GLU A 17 6.44 -15.60 -2.36
N ALA A 18 5.90 -14.57 -3.03
CA ALA A 18 6.04 -13.20 -2.59
C ALA A 18 5.47 -13.19 -1.17
N LEU A 19 6.35 -13.25 -0.18
CA LEU A 19 5.99 -13.17 1.22
C LEU A 19 5.16 -11.89 1.30
N ARG A 20 3.86 -12.02 1.61
CA ARG A 20 2.98 -10.88 1.81
C ARG A 20 3.41 -10.23 3.12
N GLU A 21 4.44 -9.41 3.00
CA GLU A 21 4.93 -8.57 4.06
C GLU A 21 3.98 -7.41 4.25
N TRP A 22 3.56 -7.18 5.50
CA TRP A 22 2.70 -6.07 5.85
C TRP A 22 3.54 -4.83 6.09
N GLU A 23 3.20 -3.72 5.42
CA GLU A 23 3.80 -2.42 5.71
C GLU A 23 3.01 -1.74 6.82
N ILE A 24 3.68 -1.39 7.91
CA ILE A 24 3.08 -0.67 9.03
C ILE A 24 3.67 0.75 9.05
N CYS A 25 2.85 1.75 8.70
CA CYS A 25 3.24 3.15 8.88
C CYS A 25 3.46 3.46 10.35
N VAL A 26 4.59 4.09 10.66
CA VAL A 26 4.87 4.70 11.96
C VAL A 26 5.27 6.16 11.73
N PRO A 27 4.85 7.12 12.56
CA PRO A 27 5.41 8.48 12.53
C PRO A 27 6.94 8.43 12.49
N THR A 28 7.56 9.14 11.55
CA THR A 28 9.01 9.07 11.30
C THR A 28 9.84 9.28 12.57
N ASP A 29 9.44 10.22 13.42
CA ASP A 29 10.08 10.56 14.69
C ASP A 29 9.95 9.47 15.77
N LEU A 30 8.99 8.56 15.61
CA LEU A 30 8.74 7.45 16.53
C LEU A 30 9.26 6.10 16.02
N LEU A 31 9.85 6.04 14.81
CA LEU A 31 10.30 4.79 14.20
C LEU A 31 11.28 4.02 15.09
N GLU A 32 12.33 4.68 15.58
CA GLU A 32 13.35 4.06 16.45
C GLU A 32 12.74 3.52 17.76
N ARG A 33 11.79 4.27 18.33
CA ARG A 33 11.08 3.86 19.54
C ARG A 33 10.20 2.64 19.27
N ALA A 34 9.47 2.61 18.15
CA ALA A 34 8.65 1.49 17.75
C ALA A 34 9.49 0.22 17.51
N GLU A 35 10.63 0.36 16.83
CA GLU A 35 11.56 -0.75 16.65
C GLU A 35 12.09 -1.29 17.98
N THR A 36 12.52 -0.40 18.88
CA THR A 36 13.05 -0.77 20.20
C THR A 36 11.99 -1.52 21.02
N LEU A 37 10.74 -1.07 20.96
CA LEU A 37 9.62 -1.74 21.63
C LEU A 37 9.45 -3.17 21.11
N LEU A 38 9.41 -3.36 19.79
CA LEU A 38 9.22 -4.69 19.18
C LEU A 38 10.42 -5.63 19.36
N LYS A 39 11.63 -5.07 19.56
CA LYS A 39 12.86 -5.80 19.88
C LYS A 39 13.01 -6.09 21.38
N SER A 40 12.14 -5.55 22.23
CA SER A 40 12.27 -5.66 23.69
C SER A 40 11.93 -7.08 24.19
N GLN A 41 12.35 -7.37 25.43
CA GLN A 41 12.12 -8.66 26.07
C GLN A 41 10.63 -9.03 26.18
N GLU A 42 9.74 -8.03 26.29
CA GLU A 42 8.29 -8.22 26.32
C GLU A 42 7.77 -8.88 25.04
N TYR A 43 8.35 -8.53 23.89
CA TYR A 43 7.91 -9.00 22.57
C TYR A 43 8.84 -10.04 21.93
N ALA A 44 9.94 -10.41 22.60
CA ALA A 44 10.93 -11.35 22.08
C ALA A 44 10.37 -12.75 21.77
N SER A 45 9.27 -13.15 22.42
CA SER A 45 8.57 -14.41 22.12
C SER A 45 7.60 -14.31 20.94
N LEU A 46 7.26 -13.09 20.52
CA LEU A 46 6.26 -12.82 19.49
C LEU A 46 6.91 -12.45 18.15
N TYR A 47 8.02 -11.72 18.17
CA TYR A 47 8.67 -11.20 16.96
C TYR A 47 10.17 -11.46 16.95
N THR A 48 10.69 -11.76 15.77
CA THR A 48 12.14 -11.79 15.50
C THR A 48 12.46 -10.88 14.32
N THR A 49 13.62 -10.23 14.34
CA THR A 49 14.11 -9.48 13.19
C THR A 49 14.62 -10.43 12.10
N ILE A 50 14.38 -10.09 10.85
CA ILE A 50 14.91 -10.84 9.69
C ILE A 50 15.77 -9.93 8.80
N PRO A 51 16.68 -10.49 7.99
CA PRO A 51 17.45 -9.70 7.03
C PRO A 51 16.53 -8.96 6.05
N PRO A 52 16.84 -7.69 5.70
CA PRO A 52 16.05 -6.95 4.74
C PRO A 52 16.15 -7.57 3.33
N PRO A 53 15.12 -7.36 2.49
CA PRO A 53 15.11 -7.82 1.11
C PRO A 53 16.11 -7.03 0.25
N LEU A 54 16.24 -7.42 -1.02
CA LEU A 54 16.95 -6.62 -2.00
C LEU A 54 16.22 -5.29 -2.28
N PRO A 55 16.94 -4.23 -2.70
CA PRO A 55 16.30 -2.98 -3.08
C PRO A 55 15.21 -3.18 -4.13
N GLN A 56 14.05 -2.57 -3.89
CA GLN A 56 12.91 -2.61 -4.81
C GLN A 56 12.75 -1.27 -5.54
N PRO A 57 12.19 -1.25 -6.76
CA PRO A 57 11.85 -0.02 -7.47
C PRO A 57 10.95 0.91 -6.64
N ALA A 58 11.19 2.22 -6.72
CA ALA A 58 10.44 3.28 -6.07
C ALA A 58 10.31 3.16 -4.54
N SER A 59 11.10 2.29 -3.90
CA SER A 59 10.95 1.95 -2.50
C SER A 59 12.29 1.93 -1.74
N LEU A 60 12.20 2.24 -0.46
CA LEU A 60 13.27 2.18 0.53
C LEU A 60 13.12 0.97 1.46
N ILE A 61 12.22 0.03 1.16
CA ILE A 61 11.87 -1.09 2.03
C ILE A 61 13.10 -1.86 2.58
N HIS A 62 14.11 -2.09 1.74
CA HIS A 62 15.38 -2.73 2.11
C HIS A 62 16.23 -1.99 3.16
N THR A 63 15.85 -0.78 3.56
CA THR A 63 16.56 0.04 4.55
C THR A 63 15.92 -0.02 5.94
N TYR A 64 14.72 -0.58 6.05
CA TYR A 64 13.96 -0.60 7.30
C TYR A 64 14.14 -1.91 8.06
N THR A 65 13.72 -1.95 9.31
CA THR A 65 13.71 -3.19 10.09
C THR A 65 12.52 -4.07 9.71
N HIS A 66 12.83 -5.31 9.32
CA HIS A 66 11.85 -6.34 9.02
C HIS A 66 11.68 -7.30 10.19
N PHE A 67 10.43 -7.71 10.42
CA PHE A 67 10.03 -8.59 11.50
C PHE A 67 9.29 -9.81 10.97
N GLN A 68 9.47 -10.94 11.64
CA GLN A 68 8.67 -12.15 11.47
C GLN A 68 7.96 -12.49 12.78
N CYS A 69 6.67 -12.83 12.69
CA CYS A 69 5.93 -13.38 13.81
C CYS A 69 6.42 -14.80 14.13
N VAL A 70 6.85 -15.03 15.37
CA VAL A 70 7.34 -16.34 15.83
C VAL A 70 6.22 -17.38 15.72
N GLY A 71 6.54 -18.53 15.12
CA GLY A 71 5.57 -19.61 14.90
C GLY A 71 4.61 -19.40 13.73
N LEU A 72 4.68 -18.27 13.02
CA LEU A 72 3.84 -17.97 11.86
C LEU A 72 4.68 -17.61 10.63
N ARG A 73 4.15 -17.90 9.43
CA ARG A 73 4.70 -17.40 8.16
C ARG A 73 4.13 -16.01 7.84
N ALA A 74 4.21 -15.10 8.82
CA ALA A 74 3.71 -13.73 8.73
C ALA A 74 4.86 -12.75 8.99
N TYR A 75 4.96 -11.75 8.11
CA TYR A 75 6.08 -10.82 8.04
C TYR A 75 5.55 -9.40 7.99
N PHE A 76 6.27 -8.46 8.59
CA PHE A 76 5.95 -7.04 8.50
C PHE A 76 7.20 -6.17 8.60
N VAL A 77 7.09 -4.97 8.04
CA VAL A 77 8.14 -3.95 8.05
C VAL A 77 7.57 -2.66 8.62
N LEU A 78 8.37 -1.97 9.44
CA LEU A 78 8.01 -0.63 9.90
C LEU A 78 8.47 0.39 8.86
N VAL A 79 7.54 1.19 8.34
CA VAL A 79 7.82 2.20 7.31
C VAL A 79 7.58 3.59 7.92
N PRO A 80 8.53 4.53 7.79
CA PRO A 80 8.30 5.88 8.28
C PRO A 80 7.23 6.59 7.46
N SER A 81 6.43 7.40 8.14
CA SER A 81 5.27 8.10 7.57
C SER A 81 5.63 9.05 6.42
N ASP A 82 6.78 9.72 6.52
CA ASP A 82 7.27 10.60 5.47
C ASP A 82 7.58 9.85 4.19
N ASP A 83 7.88 8.55 4.27
CA ASP A 83 8.29 7.74 3.13
C ASP A 83 7.12 7.18 2.32
N ILE A 84 5.89 7.30 2.83
CA ILE A 84 4.65 6.89 2.16
C ILE A 84 3.71 8.07 1.88
N HIS A 85 4.14 9.30 2.12
CA HIS A 85 3.32 10.52 1.97
C HIS A 85 2.01 10.45 2.79
N ILE A 86 2.09 10.00 4.05
CA ILE A 86 0.94 10.03 4.97
C ILE A 86 1.38 10.68 6.26
N ASP A 87 0.65 11.70 6.70
CA ASP A 87 0.85 12.31 8.01
C ASP A 87 0.14 11.48 9.09
N CYS A 88 0.87 10.51 9.68
CA CYS A 88 0.35 9.46 10.57
C CYS A 88 -0.09 10.01 11.96
N ARG A 89 -1.17 10.82 11.99
CA ARG A 89 -1.84 11.38 13.21
C ARG A 89 -3.09 10.59 13.61
N PRO A 90 -3.46 10.53 14.91
CA PRO A 90 -4.63 9.78 15.37
C PRO A 90 -5.95 10.13 14.66
N SER A 91 -6.14 11.40 14.26
CA SER A 91 -7.38 11.87 13.62
C SER A 91 -7.58 11.39 12.18
N ILE A 92 -6.53 10.88 11.53
CA ILE A 92 -6.62 10.41 10.13
C ILE A 92 -6.95 8.92 10.04
N PHE A 93 -6.90 8.21 11.16
CA PHE A 93 -7.15 6.78 11.21
C PHE A 93 -8.59 6.48 11.60
N GLN A 94 -9.12 5.44 10.99
CA GLN A 94 -10.29 4.71 11.47
C GLN A 94 -9.86 3.30 11.86
N ARG A 95 -10.74 2.59 12.57
CA ARG A 95 -10.47 1.20 12.98
C ARG A 95 -11.36 0.24 12.21
N SER A 96 -10.81 -0.91 11.90
CA SER A 96 -11.60 -2.03 11.40
C SER A 96 -12.47 -2.56 12.52
N PHE A 97 -13.39 -3.45 12.16
CA PHE A 97 -14.19 -4.17 13.14
C PHE A 97 -13.32 -4.89 14.19
N ASN A 98 -12.17 -5.45 13.77
CA ASN A 98 -11.21 -6.11 14.67
C ASN A 98 -10.21 -5.13 15.32
N GLY A 99 -10.49 -3.83 15.27
CA GLY A 99 -9.68 -2.80 15.92
C GLY A 99 -8.38 -2.43 15.19
N LEU A 100 -8.10 -2.99 14.01
CA LEU A 100 -6.89 -2.65 13.24
C LEU A 100 -6.98 -1.19 12.75
N PRO A 101 -6.01 -0.32 13.06
CA PRO A 101 -5.99 1.04 12.55
C PRO A 101 -5.61 1.05 11.06
N TYR A 102 -6.32 1.86 10.27
CA TYR A 102 -5.99 2.12 8.88
C TYR A 102 -6.44 3.54 8.50
N PRO A 103 -5.79 4.20 7.51
CA PRO A 103 -6.15 5.55 7.12
C PRO A 103 -7.57 5.59 6.55
N ARG A 104 -8.30 6.68 6.82
CA ARG A 104 -9.58 6.93 6.14
C ARG A 104 -9.36 6.93 4.62
N LEU A 105 -10.33 6.44 3.85
CA LEU A 105 -10.21 6.27 2.40
C LEU A 105 -9.79 7.56 1.67
N ILE A 106 -10.36 8.70 2.06
CA ILE A 106 -9.98 10.04 1.59
C ILE A 106 -8.48 10.33 1.75
N ILE A 107 -7.90 9.99 2.90
CA ILE A 107 -6.49 10.24 3.20
C ILE A 107 -5.60 9.31 2.37
N LEU A 108 -6.00 8.04 2.27
CA LEU A 108 -5.25 7.04 1.52
C LEU A 108 -5.20 7.38 0.02
N ILE A 109 -6.35 7.74 -0.57
CA ILE A 109 -6.42 8.13 -1.99
C ILE A 109 -5.66 9.44 -2.23
N GLN A 110 -5.81 10.44 -1.37
CA GLN A 110 -5.09 11.72 -1.51
C GLN A 110 -3.57 11.49 -1.48
N SER A 111 -3.08 10.68 -0.55
CA SER A 111 -1.66 10.33 -0.45
C SER A 111 -1.11 9.73 -1.75
N PHE A 112 -1.82 8.77 -2.35
CA PHE A 112 -1.40 8.17 -3.63
C PHE A 112 -1.47 9.15 -4.80
N LEU A 113 -2.46 10.06 -4.80
CA LEU A 113 -2.53 11.14 -5.78
C LEU A 113 -1.33 12.09 -5.65
N ASP A 114 -1.06 12.59 -4.44
CA ASP A 114 0.03 13.52 -4.17
C ASP A 114 1.39 12.89 -4.47
N ALA A 115 1.57 11.60 -4.15
CA ALA A 115 2.80 10.86 -4.45
C ALA A 115 2.95 10.48 -5.94
N GLY A 116 1.89 10.63 -6.74
CA GLY A 116 1.85 10.14 -8.13
C GLY A 116 1.97 8.62 -8.25
N ASP A 117 1.56 7.87 -7.21
CA ASP A 117 1.63 6.42 -7.18
C ASP A 117 0.44 5.80 -7.94
N LEU A 118 0.62 5.66 -9.25
CA LEU A 118 -0.41 5.14 -10.16
C LEU A 118 -0.85 3.72 -9.83
N LEU A 119 0.05 2.89 -9.32
CA LEU A 119 -0.24 1.48 -9.05
C LEU A 119 -1.15 1.38 -7.84
N SER A 120 -0.74 2.00 -6.73
CA SER A 120 -1.54 2.03 -5.50
C SER A 120 -2.86 2.77 -5.71
N LEU A 121 -2.86 3.85 -6.51
CA LEU A 121 -4.07 4.58 -6.87
C LEU A 121 -5.05 3.72 -7.69
N CYS A 122 -4.56 2.96 -8.68
CA CYS A 122 -5.40 2.00 -9.42
C CYS A 122 -6.02 0.97 -8.48
N ASP A 123 -5.20 0.37 -7.60
CA ASP A 123 -5.64 -0.73 -6.76
C ASP A 123 -6.65 -0.27 -5.69
N VAL A 124 -6.45 0.90 -5.08
CA VAL A 124 -7.43 1.45 -4.11
C VAL A 124 -8.73 1.89 -4.78
N VAL A 125 -8.66 2.46 -5.98
CA VAL A 125 -9.86 2.85 -6.76
C VAL A 125 -10.63 1.62 -7.21
N ASP A 126 -9.94 0.57 -7.66
CA ASP A 126 -10.58 -0.69 -8.02
C ASP A 126 -11.15 -1.40 -6.79
N GLY A 127 -10.49 -1.31 -5.64
CA GLY A 127 -10.94 -1.93 -4.39
C GLY A 127 -12.11 -1.21 -3.73
N SER A 128 -12.19 0.10 -3.85
CA SER A 128 -13.29 0.91 -3.28
C SER A 128 -14.45 1.13 -4.25
N ASN A 129 -14.17 1.12 -5.56
CA ASN A 129 -15.10 1.48 -6.63
C ASN A 129 -15.75 2.87 -6.47
N VAL A 130 -15.03 3.82 -5.88
CA VAL A 130 -15.47 5.23 -5.82
C VAL A 130 -15.72 5.82 -7.22
N SER A 131 -16.66 6.78 -7.30
CA SER A 131 -17.01 7.46 -8.55
C SER A 131 -16.11 8.68 -8.80
N GLU A 132 -16.20 9.26 -9.99
CA GLU A 132 -15.46 10.48 -10.31
C GLU A 132 -15.94 11.67 -9.46
N GLU A 133 -17.26 11.78 -9.27
CA GLU A 133 -17.94 12.78 -8.45
C GLU A 133 -17.52 12.68 -6.98
N TRP A 134 -17.41 11.44 -6.46
CA TRP A 134 -16.91 11.20 -5.11
C TRP A 134 -15.54 11.85 -4.90
N GLY A 135 -14.63 11.74 -5.88
CA GLY A 135 -13.33 12.38 -5.79
C GLY A 135 -13.41 13.91 -5.81
N SER A 136 -14.33 14.48 -6.59
CA SER A 136 -14.54 15.93 -6.63
C SER A 136 -15.08 16.50 -5.31
N GLU A 137 -15.85 15.70 -4.56
CA GLU A 137 -16.42 16.09 -3.27
C GLU A 137 -15.46 15.86 -2.10
N ASN A 138 -14.53 14.92 -2.21
CA ASN A 138 -13.72 14.45 -1.09
C ASN A 138 -12.22 14.74 -1.22
N LEU A 139 -11.68 14.92 -2.43
CA LEU A 139 -10.24 15.04 -2.64
C LEU A 139 -9.84 16.47 -2.99
N ASP A 140 -8.62 16.85 -2.62
CA ASP A 140 -7.97 18.02 -3.19
C ASP A 140 -7.38 17.63 -4.56
N LEU A 141 -8.06 18.08 -5.61
CA LEU A 141 -7.68 17.85 -7.00
C LEU A 141 -6.99 19.07 -7.64
N GLU A 142 -6.83 20.17 -6.90
CA GLU A 142 -6.30 21.44 -7.42
C GLU A 142 -4.78 21.46 -7.42
N GLY A 143 -4.16 21.57 -8.60
CA GLY A 143 -2.71 21.65 -8.76
C GLY A 143 -2.06 20.30 -9.06
N ASP A 144 -0.74 20.23 -8.88
CA ASP A 144 0.09 19.11 -9.28
C ASP A 144 0.36 18.13 -8.13
N VAL A 145 0.87 16.96 -8.48
CA VAL A 145 1.52 16.02 -7.55
C VAL A 145 2.66 16.70 -6.78
N ASP A 146 2.99 16.18 -5.60
CA ASP A 146 4.03 16.72 -4.73
C ASP A 146 5.44 16.41 -5.27
N LEU A 147 5.89 17.25 -6.20
CA LEU A 147 7.20 17.13 -6.83
C LEU A 147 8.36 17.28 -5.85
N GLU A 148 8.18 18.04 -4.76
CA GLU A 148 9.23 18.20 -3.75
C GLU A 148 9.42 16.90 -2.97
N TRP A 149 8.31 16.26 -2.60
CA TRP A 149 8.36 14.96 -1.98
C TRP A 149 8.96 13.89 -2.88
N ILE A 150 8.54 13.83 -4.14
CA ILE A 150 9.07 12.85 -5.11
C ILE A 150 10.59 13.03 -5.26
N LYS A 151 11.08 14.28 -5.37
CA LYS A 151 12.52 14.57 -5.48
C LYS A 151 13.27 14.11 -4.23
N ARG A 152 12.75 14.41 -3.03
CA ARG A 152 13.36 13.99 -1.75
C ARG A 152 13.42 12.47 -1.64
N LYS A 153 12.33 11.78 -1.97
CA LYS A 153 12.24 10.32 -1.97
C LYS A 153 13.22 9.69 -2.95
N ASN A 154 13.31 10.23 -4.16
CA ASN A 154 14.28 9.75 -5.16
C ASN A 154 15.73 9.95 -4.73
N GLU A 155 16.06 11.07 -4.07
CA GLU A 155 17.40 11.26 -3.53
C GLU A 155 17.69 10.23 -2.44
N ALA A 156 16.75 9.98 -1.51
CA ALA A 156 16.92 8.94 -0.50
C ALA A 156 17.11 7.54 -1.13
N ILE A 157 16.32 7.18 -2.15
CA ILE A 157 16.49 5.93 -2.91
C ILE A 157 17.88 5.85 -3.53
N LYS A 158 18.34 6.92 -4.16
CA LYS A 158 19.67 6.98 -4.77
C LYS A 158 20.77 6.77 -3.74
N GLN A 159 20.67 7.43 -2.58
CA GLN A 159 21.63 7.31 -1.49
C GLN A 159 21.67 5.88 -0.91
N SER A 160 20.50 5.25 -0.72
CA SER A 160 20.40 3.87 -0.20
C SER A 160 21.09 2.83 -1.08
N ARG A 161 21.21 3.10 -2.38
CA ARG A 161 21.79 2.20 -3.37
C ARG A 161 23.29 2.40 -3.60
N MET A 162 23.90 3.39 -2.95
CA MET A 162 25.35 3.58 -3.07
C MET A 162 26.12 2.38 -2.49
N GLY A 163 27.29 2.07 -3.05
CA GLY A 163 28.10 0.92 -2.62
C GLY A 163 27.63 -0.42 -3.19
N LYS A 164 27.20 -1.35 -2.32
CA LYS A 164 26.89 -2.76 -2.67
C LYS A 164 25.83 -2.91 -3.76
N TYR A 165 24.95 -1.91 -3.91
CA TYR A 165 23.86 -1.89 -4.88
C TYR A 165 24.05 -0.88 -6.01
N ALA A 166 25.25 -0.28 -6.15
CA ALA A 166 25.51 0.81 -7.09
C ALA A 166 25.50 0.37 -8.57
N LYS A 167 25.41 -0.95 -8.83
CA LYS A 167 25.34 -1.49 -10.19
C LYS A 167 23.89 -1.55 -10.66
N GLY A 168 23.42 -0.44 -11.21
CA GLY A 168 22.14 -0.34 -11.88
C GLY A 168 21.91 1.11 -12.31
N ALA A 169 21.49 1.30 -13.56
CA ALA A 169 21.02 2.58 -14.09
C ALA A 169 19.93 3.21 -13.16
N PRO A 170 19.50 4.46 -13.38
CA PRO A 170 18.33 5.09 -12.72
C PRO A 170 16.99 4.32 -12.74
N ALA A 171 16.99 3.04 -13.15
CA ALA A 171 15.88 2.11 -13.07
C ALA A 171 15.36 1.96 -11.62
N GLY A 172 14.07 2.27 -11.46
CA GLY A 172 13.36 2.15 -10.19
C GLY A 172 13.42 3.39 -9.31
N MET A 173 13.56 4.59 -9.88
CA MET A 173 13.15 5.84 -9.24
C MET A 173 11.66 6.09 -9.51
N ILE A 174 11.01 6.91 -8.68
CA ILE A 174 9.67 7.44 -8.94
C ILE A 174 9.77 8.43 -10.11
N HIS A 175 8.86 8.32 -11.08
CA HIS A 175 8.84 9.22 -12.23
C HIS A 175 8.58 10.67 -11.78
N VAL A 176 9.54 11.57 -12.03
CA VAL A 176 9.37 13.00 -11.80
C VAL A 176 8.63 13.60 -13.01
N LYS A 177 7.32 13.39 -13.09
CA LYS A 177 6.47 14.01 -14.12
C LYS A 177 5.47 14.93 -13.43
N CYS A 178 5.50 16.20 -13.82
CA CYS A 178 4.42 17.13 -13.45
C CYS A 178 3.11 16.59 -14.03
N SER A 179 2.19 16.23 -13.14
CA SER A 179 0.89 15.71 -13.50
C SER A 179 -0.14 16.41 -12.63
N GLU A 180 -1.15 16.97 -13.26
CA GLU A 180 -2.26 17.60 -12.56
C GLU A 180 -3.06 16.50 -11.84
N ARG A 181 -3.33 16.69 -10.54
CA ARG A 181 -4.04 15.71 -9.71
C ARG A 181 -5.43 15.39 -10.27
N ARG A 182 -6.14 16.40 -10.75
CA ARG A 182 -7.44 16.24 -11.43
C ARG A 182 -7.35 15.33 -12.66
N ALA A 183 -6.43 15.62 -13.59
CA ALA A 183 -6.25 14.82 -14.79
C ALA A 183 -5.88 13.36 -14.46
N LEU A 184 -5.07 13.17 -13.42
CA LEU A 184 -4.70 11.86 -12.94
C LEU A 184 -5.89 11.09 -12.37
N TRP A 185 -6.63 11.73 -11.46
CA TRP A 185 -7.84 11.17 -10.87
C TRP A 185 -8.84 10.72 -11.94
N GLU A 186 -9.21 11.63 -12.83
CA GLU A 186 -10.18 11.38 -13.91
C GLU A 186 -9.75 10.21 -14.81
N SER A 187 -8.47 10.16 -15.18
CA SER A 187 -7.91 9.06 -15.97
C SER A 187 -8.08 7.71 -15.28
N ILE A 188 -7.80 7.64 -13.98
CA ILE A 188 -7.85 6.38 -13.22
C ILE A 188 -9.30 5.92 -13.00
N VAL A 189 -10.21 6.81 -12.60
CA VAL A 189 -11.61 6.42 -12.33
C VAL A 189 -12.37 6.06 -13.61
N ARG A 190 -12.13 6.76 -14.72
CA ARG A 190 -12.81 6.47 -16.01
C ARG A 190 -12.34 5.16 -16.63
N THR A 191 -11.13 4.69 -16.30
CA THR A 191 -10.53 3.47 -16.89
C THR A 191 -10.65 2.22 -16.02
N LYS A 192 -11.42 2.24 -14.92
CA LYS A 192 -11.65 1.08 -14.02
C LYS A 192 -12.01 -0.21 -14.77
N GLY A 193 -12.94 -0.14 -15.72
CA GLY A 193 -13.38 -1.31 -16.48
C GLY A 193 -12.27 -1.96 -17.31
N ALA A 194 -11.34 -1.17 -17.84
CA ALA A 194 -10.21 -1.68 -18.62
C ALA A 194 -9.19 -2.45 -17.77
N ARG A 195 -9.16 -2.24 -16.44
CA ARG A 195 -8.20 -2.87 -15.52
C ARG A 195 -8.63 -4.25 -14.99
N ARG A 196 -9.83 -4.72 -15.33
CA ARG A 196 -10.34 -6.05 -14.94
C ARG A 196 -9.41 -7.20 -15.38
N GLY A 197 -8.77 -7.05 -16.53
CA GLY A 197 -8.02 -8.13 -17.16
C GLY A 197 -8.95 -9.24 -17.67
N TRP A 198 -8.36 -10.37 -18.08
CA TRP A 198 -9.09 -11.46 -18.73
C TRP A 198 -9.77 -12.44 -17.75
N THR A 199 -9.41 -12.41 -16.46
CA THR A 199 -9.96 -13.33 -15.46
C THR A 199 -11.26 -12.82 -14.84
N GLN A 200 -11.53 -11.52 -14.92
CA GLN A 200 -12.67 -10.88 -14.26
C GLN A 200 -13.71 -10.47 -15.32
N PRO A 201 -14.69 -11.35 -15.64
CA PRO A 201 -15.69 -11.08 -16.67
C PRO A 201 -16.55 -9.86 -16.33
N GLU A 202 -16.83 -9.03 -17.33
CA GLU A 202 -17.54 -7.75 -17.16
C GLU A 202 -18.97 -7.91 -16.65
N GLU A 203 -19.61 -9.03 -16.96
CA GLU A 203 -20.98 -9.34 -16.52
C GLU A 203 -21.06 -9.52 -15.00
N ILE A 204 -19.95 -9.87 -14.35
CA ILE A 204 -19.87 -10.18 -12.92
C ILE A 204 -19.16 -9.06 -12.16
N PHE A 205 -18.10 -8.49 -12.74
CA PHE A 205 -17.20 -7.55 -12.06
C PHE A 205 -17.37 -6.11 -12.55
N SER A 206 -17.55 -5.18 -11.61
CA SER A 206 -17.57 -3.74 -11.86
C SER A 206 -16.16 -3.16 -12.01
N THR A 207 -15.20 -3.68 -11.25
CA THR A 207 -13.77 -3.30 -11.30
C THR A 207 -12.91 -4.56 -11.22
N ARG A 208 -11.58 -4.42 -11.20
CA ARG A 208 -10.65 -5.54 -10.98
C ARG A 208 -10.97 -6.37 -9.72
N PHE A 209 -11.50 -5.74 -8.67
CA PHE A 209 -11.68 -6.37 -7.36
C PHE A 209 -13.14 -6.45 -6.89
N ARG A 210 -14.08 -5.82 -7.60
CA ARG A 210 -15.44 -5.59 -7.10
C ARG A 210 -16.49 -6.20 -8.01
N LEU A 211 -17.47 -6.84 -7.39
CA LEU A 211 -18.66 -7.36 -8.06
C LEU A 211 -19.68 -6.24 -8.26
N HIS A 212 -20.48 -6.34 -9.32
CA HIS A 212 -21.64 -5.46 -9.49
C HIS A 212 -22.60 -5.57 -8.29
N GLY A 213 -23.08 -4.43 -7.79
CA GLY A 213 -24.00 -4.38 -6.65
C GLY A 213 -23.42 -4.78 -5.28
N SER A 214 -22.12 -5.07 -5.18
CA SER A 214 -21.50 -5.39 -3.90
C SER A 214 -21.51 -4.19 -2.94
N PRO A 215 -21.80 -4.38 -1.64
CA PRO A 215 -21.78 -3.30 -0.66
C PRO A 215 -20.35 -2.78 -0.42
N ASP A 216 -20.24 -1.56 0.12
CA ASP A 216 -18.95 -0.90 0.35
C ASP A 216 -18.04 -1.77 1.24
N PRO A 217 -16.86 -2.19 0.75
CA PRO A 217 -16.04 -3.15 1.49
C PRO A 217 -15.38 -2.53 2.71
N TRP A 218 -15.39 -1.19 2.84
CA TRP A 218 -14.87 -0.44 3.98
C TRP A 218 -15.90 -0.31 5.11
N LEU A 219 -17.18 -0.52 4.81
CA LEU A 219 -18.28 -0.44 5.77
C LEU A 219 -18.80 -1.83 6.19
N GLU A 220 -18.40 -2.88 5.46
CA GLU A 220 -18.83 -4.25 5.74
C GLU A 220 -18.14 -4.89 6.95
N HIS A 221 -18.95 -5.61 7.73
CA HIS A 221 -18.46 -6.52 8.77
C HIS A 221 -17.81 -7.75 8.13
N ARG A 222 -16.51 -7.94 8.34
CA ARG A 222 -15.79 -9.14 7.91
C ARG A 222 -15.60 -10.09 9.08
N GLN A 223 -16.22 -11.28 9.01
CA GLN A 223 -15.87 -12.37 9.91
C GLN A 223 -14.47 -12.85 9.55
N CYS A 224 -13.50 -12.64 10.44
CA CYS A 224 -12.21 -13.31 10.33
C CYS A 224 -12.38 -14.72 10.91
N SER A 225 -12.47 -15.71 10.04
CA SER A 225 -12.39 -17.15 10.37
C SER A 225 -10.95 -17.59 10.54
#